data_AF-A0A0G9K5V9-F1
#
_entry.id   AF-A0A0G9K5V9-F1
#
_cell.length_a   1.000
_cell.length_b   1.000
_cell.length_c   1.000
_cell.angle_alpha   90.00
_cell.angle_beta   90.00
_cell.angle_gamma   90.00
#
_symmetry.space_group_name_H-M   'P 1'
#
loop_
_entity.id
_entity.type
_entity.pdbx_description
1 polymer ?
#
loop_
_entity_poly.entity_id
_entity_poly.type
_entity_poly.pdbx_seq_one_letter_code
_entity_poly.pdbx_strand_id
1 'polypeptide(L)' 'MAITITVEKYGSEINIFGRDEYGSLMSERYFYCSRKEAINNFKEKYDLKYQRGIKIVNK' A
#
# COMPACT_ATOMS: atom_id res chain seq x y z
N MET A 1 -10.77 1.52 -13.18
CA MET A 1 -9.42 2.11 -13.09
C MET A 1 -8.61 1.28 -12.10
N ALA A 2 -7.41 0.82 -12.44
CA ALA A 2 -6.62 -0.06 -11.55
C ALA A 2 -5.68 0.78 -10.67
N ILE A 3 -5.85 0.70 -9.34
CA ILE A 3 -4.93 1.33 -8.39
C ILE A 3 -3.66 0.49 -8.33
N THR A 4 -2.49 1.11 -8.50
CA THR A 4 -1.21 0.42 -8.31
C THR A 4 -0.58 0.88 -7.01
N ILE A 5 -0.25 -0.07 -6.13
CA ILE A 5 0.52 0.16 -4.91
C ILE A 5 1.87 -0.52 -5.03
N THR A 6 2.92 0.17 -4.62
CA THR A 6 4.29 -0.32 -4.54
C THR A 6 4.64 -0.51 -3.08
N VAL A 7 5.28 -1.63 -2.77
CA VAL A 7 5.67 -2.00 -1.41
C VAL A 7 7.17 -2.24 -1.41
N GLU A 8 7.91 -1.29 -0.84
CA GLU A 8 9.36 -1.34 -0.63
C GLU A 8 9.67 -1.77 0.80
N LYS A 9 10.67 -2.63 0.98
CA LYS A 9 11.10 -3.12 2.32
C LYS A 9 12.55 -2.76 2.58
N TYR A 10 12.80 -2.07 3.68
CA TYR A 10 14.13 -1.68 4.14
C TYR A 10 14.38 -2.19 5.56
N GLY A 11 14.97 -3.38 5.69
CA GLY A 11 15.16 -4.02 6.99
C GLY A 11 13.84 -4.29 7.71
N SER A 12 13.59 -3.55 8.79
CA SER A 12 12.37 -3.62 9.61
C SER A 12 11.30 -2.59 9.20
N GLU A 13 11.60 -1.71 8.24
CA GLU A 13 10.68 -0.71 7.67
C GLU A 13 10.03 -1.25 6.40
N ILE A 14 8.73 -1.01 6.24
CA ILE A 14 7.95 -1.29 5.04
C ILE A 14 7.29 0.00 4.60
N ASN A 15 7.67 0.49 3.42
CA ASN A 15 7.10 1.67 2.80
C ASN A 15 6.09 1.23 1.74
N ILE A 16 4.85 1.69 1.87
CA ILE A 16 3.79 1.42 0.90
C ILE A 16 3.36 2.74 0.29
N PHE A 17 3.39 2.84 -1.03
CA PHE A 17 2.94 4.03 -1.73
C PHE A 17 2.18 3.68 -3.00
N GLY A 18 1.20 4.50 -3.35
CA GLY A 18 0.39 4.33 -4.55
C GLY A 18 -0.25 5.65 -4.96
N ARG A 19 -1.04 5.60 -6.03
CA ARG A 19 -1.92 6.69 -6.42
C ARG A 19 -3.35 6.21 -6.48
N ASP A 20 -4.26 7.02 -5.97
CA ASP A 20 -5.69 6.75 -6.09
C ASP A 20 -6.17 7.01 -7.54
N GLU A 21 -7.46 6.83 -7.76
CA GLU A 21 -8.11 7.09 -9.06
C GLU A 21 -8.15 8.56 -9.47
N TYR A 22 -7.90 9.50 -8.55
CA TYR A 22 -7.81 10.95 -8.82
C TYR A 22 -6.36 11.42 -9.01
N GLY A 23 -5.38 10.51 -8.86
CA GLY A 23 -3.96 10.80 -8.95
C GLY A 23 -3.33 11.30 -7.65
N SER A 24 -4.07 11.31 -6.53
CA SER A 24 -3.56 11.69 -5.22
C SER A 24 -2.53 10.68 -4.74
N LEU A 25 -1.43 11.17 -4.19
CA LEU A 25 -0.37 10.33 -3.65
C LEU A 25 -0.82 9.77 -2.30
N MET A 26 -0.80 8.44 -2.17
CA MET A 26 -1.01 7.73 -0.92
C MET A 26 0.32 7.11 -0.51
N SER A 27 0.82 7.38 0.70
CA SER A 27 2.10 6.83 1.16
C SER A 27 2.11 6.63 2.66
N GLU A 28 2.48 5.45 3.11
CA GLU A 28 2.61 5.12 4.52
C GLU A 28 3.87 4.31 4.79
N ARG A 29 4.33 4.40 6.04
CA ARG A 29 5.50 3.69 6.52
C ARG A 29 5.10 2.87 7.73
N TYR A 30 5.46 1.60 7.70
CA TYR A 30 5.16 0.65 8.75
C TYR A 30 6.46 0.09 9.32
N PHE A 31 6.51 -0.04 10.64
CA PHE A 31 7.65 -0.58 11.37
C PHE A 31 7.21 -1.79 12.17
N TYR A 32 8.10 -2.78 12.30
CA TYR A 32 7.91 -3.95 13.17
C TYR A 32 6.63 -4.77 12.88
N CYS A 33 6.08 -4.71 11.67
CA CYS A 33 4.93 -5.52 11.27
C CYS A 33 5.24 -6.35 10.02
N SER A 34 4.45 -7.39 9.77
CA SER A 34 4.59 -8.19 8.57
C SER A 34 4.16 -7.42 7.31
N ARG A 35 4.65 -7.83 6.14
CA ARG A 35 4.22 -7.27 4.84
C ARG A 35 2.71 -7.33 4.66
N LYS A 36 2.09 -8.43 5.11
CA LYS A 36 0.65 -8.64 4.99
C LYS A 36 -0.14 -7.68 5.87
N GLU A 37 0.31 -7.47 7.11
CA GLU A 37 -0.31 -6.48 8.02
C GLU A 37 -0.14 -5.06 7.50
N ALA A 38 1.05 -4.69 7.03
CA ALA A 38 1.29 -3.38 6.43
C ALA A 38 0.33 -3.10 5.27
N ILE A 39 0.18 -4.07 4.35
CA ILE A 39 -0.74 -3.95 3.20
C ILE A 39 -2.20 -3.87 3.67
N ASN A 40 -2.61 -4.65 4.67
CA ASN A 40 -3.98 -4.62 5.19
C ASN A 40 -4.28 -3.29 5.88
N ASN A 41 -3.38 -2.79 6.73
CA ASN A 41 -3.51 -1.49 7.39
C ASN A 41 -3.56 -0.36 6.37
N PHE A 42 -2.74 -0.42 5.32
CA PHE A 42 -2.76 0.56 4.24
C PHE A 42 -4.11 0.56 3.52
N LYS A 43 -4.62 -0.63 3.17
CA LYS A 43 -5.93 -0.76 2.53
C LYS A 43 -7.06 -0.26 3.42
N GLU A 44 -6.99 -0.49 4.72
CA GLU A 44 -8.01 -0.02 5.66
C GLU A 44 -7.96 1.50 5.82
N LYS A 45 -6.75 2.09 5.94
CA LYS A 45 -6.57 3.54 6.08
C LYS A 45 -7.12 4.34 4.90
N TYR A 46 -6.92 3.84 3.69
CA TYR A 46 -7.34 4.50 2.45
C TYR A 46 -8.66 3.94 1.87
N ASP A 47 -9.43 3.18 2.66
CA ASP A 47 -10.70 2.54 2.25
C ASP A 47 -10.60 1.65 1.00
N LEU A 48 -9.40 1.17 0.67
CA LEU A 48 -9.12 0.32 -0.48
C LEU A 48 -9.48 -1.15 -0.26
N LYS A 49 -10.10 -1.49 0.88
CA LYS A 49 -10.43 -2.88 1.26
C LYS A 49 -11.31 -3.58 0.22
N TYR A 50 -12.21 -2.84 -0.40
CA TYR A 50 -13.16 -3.34 -1.40
C TYR A 50 -12.77 -2.99 -2.84
N GLN A 51 -11.65 -2.28 -3.04
CA GLN A 51 -11.20 -1.88 -4.37
C GLN A 51 -10.77 -3.13 -5.16
N ARG A 52 -11.57 -3.47 -6.16
CA ARG A 52 -11.23 -4.52 -7.13
C ARG A 52 -10.22 -3.96 -8.13
N GLY A 53 -9.10 -4.64 -8.31
CA GLY A 53 -8.06 -4.25 -9.28
C GLY A 53 -6.85 -3.51 -8.71
N ILE A 54 -6.50 -3.76 -7.43
CA ILE A 54 -5.23 -3.27 -6.87
C ILE A 54 -4.07 -4.11 -7.39
N LYS A 55 -3.16 -3.51 -8.15
CA LYS A 55 -1.90 -4.13 -8.54
C LYS A 55 -0.85 -3.84 -7.46
N ILE A 56 -0.33 -4.88 -6.83
CA ILE A 56 0.74 -4.76 -5.83
C ILE A 56 2.07 -5.05 -6.52
N VAL A 57 2.96 -4.05 -6.55
CA VAL A 57 4.32 -4.17 -7.08
C VAL A 57 5.28 -4.28 -5.91
N ASN A 58 6.14 -5.29 -5.94
CA ASN A 58 7.18 -5.48 -4.94
C ASN A 58 8.49 -4.98 -5.53
N LYS A 59 9.19 -4.11 -4.80
CA LYS A 59 10.49 -3.57 -5.19
C LYS A 59 11.48 -3.71 -4.05
#